data_AF-A0A163KY65-F1
#
_entry.id   AF-A0A163KY65-F1
#
_cell.length_a   1.000
_cell.length_b   1.000
_cell.length_c   1.000
_cell.angle_alpha   90.00
_cell.angle_beta   90.00
_cell.angle_gamma   90.00
#
_symmetry.space_group_name_H-M   'P 1'
#
loop_
_entity.id
_entity.type
_entity.pdbx_description
1 polymer ?
#
loop_
_entity_poly.entity_id
_entity_poly.type
_entity_poly.pdbx_seq_one_letter_code
_entity_poly.pdbx_strand_id
1 'polypeptide(L)'
;MVDDSNVDYYELLGIQITATDGEIKKAYRKKALAVHPDKNPSPDAALLFHKLNQAQEILMDAQRRAAYDNIYRGRLERKKKQQEMDGKRRRAQEELEERENKAKKANMERSQVEAQHAAELARLRAEGAKRRQEDEAFEEDMKRRRAEEERMPDVEDMDLALKFKWKKKKHPLTTDDLTRLLTPLGATDVAPLTEKRKGHTVVIFNTVVDAAHTSSSPSGLSHEDYEALTLMKLRQAEKDRLEKHTKHQD
;
A
#
# COMPACT_ATOMS: atom_id res chain seq x y z
N MET A 1 -2.56 78.13 17.80
CA MET A 1 -4.01 78.05 17.56
C MET A 1 -4.40 76.59 17.69
N VAL A 2 -5.24 76.25 18.67
CA VAL A 2 -5.74 74.88 18.83
C VAL A 2 -6.66 74.62 17.64
N ASP A 3 -6.26 73.73 16.74
CA ASP A 3 -7.01 73.38 15.55
C ASP A 3 -8.25 72.55 15.96
N ASP A 4 -9.34 73.25 16.27
CA ASP A 4 -10.64 72.66 16.64
C ASP A 4 -11.41 72.08 15.43
N SER A 5 -10.69 71.90 14.31
CA SER A 5 -11.20 71.44 13.02
C SER A 5 -11.86 70.06 13.06
N ASN A 6 -11.70 69.28 14.13
CA ASN A 6 -12.32 67.94 14.25
C ASN A 6 -13.56 67.89 15.14
N VAL A 7 -13.98 68.98 15.77
CA VAL A 7 -15.17 68.99 16.65
C VAL A 7 -16.43 69.29 15.84
N ASP A 8 -17.44 68.43 15.99
CA ASP A 8 -18.78 68.66 15.47
C ASP A 8 -19.58 69.48 16.49
N TYR A 9 -19.86 70.75 16.17
CA TYR A 9 -20.60 71.67 17.03
C TYR A 9 -22.08 71.31 17.15
N TYR A 10 -22.66 70.70 16.12
CA TYR A 10 -24.05 70.21 16.16
C TYR A 10 -24.15 69.00 17.08
N GLU A 11 -23.21 68.05 16.99
CA GLU A 11 -23.12 66.89 17.89
C GLU A 11 -22.79 67.33 19.33
N LEU A 12 -21.85 68.27 19.48
CA LEU A 12 -21.46 68.81 20.78
C LEU A 12 -22.61 69.51 21.50
N LEU A 13 -23.50 70.21 20.77
CA LEU A 13 -24.73 70.79 21.32
C LEU A 13 -25.90 69.80 21.35
N GLY A 14 -25.82 68.69 20.61
CA GLY A 14 -26.87 67.67 20.52
C GLY A 14 -28.09 68.16 19.76
N ILE A 15 -27.87 68.95 18.71
CA ILE A 15 -28.89 69.59 17.89
C ILE A 15 -28.69 69.20 16.41
N GLN A 16 -29.74 69.36 15.62
CA GLN A 16 -29.66 69.16 14.17
C GLN A 16 -29.14 70.41 13.45
N ILE A 17 -28.61 70.24 12.25
CA ILE A 17 -28.18 71.36 11.38
C ILE A 17 -29.32 72.36 11.10
N THR A 18 -30.57 71.87 11.09
CA THR A 18 -31.80 72.66 10.89
C THR A 18 -32.26 73.40 12.14
N ALA A 19 -31.54 73.30 13.26
CA ALA A 19 -31.96 73.90 14.52
C ALA A 19 -32.02 75.43 14.44
N THR A 20 -33.03 76.01 15.05
CA THR A 20 -33.19 77.47 15.12
C THR A 20 -32.27 78.09 16.16
N ASP A 21 -32.03 79.40 16.07
CA ASP A 21 -31.19 80.12 17.05
C ASP A 21 -31.73 80.01 18.48
N GLY A 22 -33.06 79.89 18.64
CA GLY A 22 -33.70 79.63 19.92
C GLY A 22 -33.33 78.27 20.50
N GLU A 23 -33.28 77.24 19.67
CA GLU A 23 -32.87 75.88 20.05
C GLU A 23 -31.37 75.81 20.37
N ILE A 24 -30.52 76.48 19.59
CA ILE A 24 -29.08 76.60 19.86
C ILE A 24 -28.84 77.20 21.24
N LYS A 25 -29.47 78.35 21.55
CA LYS A 25 -29.36 79.00 22.86
C LYS A 25 -29.87 78.11 24.00
N LYS A 26 -30.97 77.40 23.79
CA LYS A 26 -31.54 76.49 24.79
C LYS A 26 -30.63 75.29 25.06
N ALA A 27 -30.11 74.66 24.00
CA ALA A 27 -29.19 73.53 24.09
C ALA A 27 -27.87 73.93 24.77
N TYR A 28 -27.31 75.07 24.39
CA TYR A 28 -26.12 75.63 25.03
C TYR A 28 -26.34 75.84 26.53
N ARG A 29 -27.41 76.54 26.96
CA ARG A 29 -27.67 76.77 28.39
C ARG A 29 -27.77 75.46 29.18
N LYS A 30 -28.45 74.46 28.62
CA LYS A 30 -28.60 73.15 29.25
C LYS A 30 -27.24 72.45 29.41
N LYS A 31 -26.41 72.43 28.36
CA LYS A 31 -25.10 71.76 28.40
C LYS A 31 -24.07 72.54 29.22
N ALA A 32 -24.04 73.86 29.11
CA ALA A 32 -23.16 74.75 29.86
C ALA A 32 -23.35 74.58 31.38
N LEU A 33 -24.60 74.45 31.85
CA LEU A 33 -24.88 74.17 33.26
C LEU A 33 -24.35 72.80 33.72
N ALA A 34 -24.35 71.80 32.83
CA ALA A 34 -23.89 70.45 33.14
C ALA A 34 -22.35 70.33 33.19
N VAL A 35 -21.63 71.13 32.39
CA VAL A 35 -20.16 71.11 32.31
C VAL A 35 -19.51 72.36 32.90
N HIS A 36 -20.23 73.15 33.68
CA HIS A 36 -19.69 74.38 34.26
C HIS A 36 -18.54 74.04 35.22
N PRO A 37 -17.34 74.65 35.07
CA PRO A 37 -16.16 74.29 35.85
C PRO A 37 -16.30 74.51 37.36
N ASP A 38 -17.19 75.41 37.78
CA ASP A 38 -17.51 75.66 39.20
C ASP A 38 -18.43 74.58 39.82
N LYS A 39 -19.30 73.95 39.01
CA LYS A 39 -20.27 72.94 39.49
C LYS A 39 -19.83 71.52 39.19
N ASN A 40 -18.96 71.33 38.21
CA ASN A 40 -18.47 70.05 37.76
C ASN A 40 -16.97 69.94 38.03
N PRO A 41 -16.54 69.13 39.01
CA PRO A 41 -15.14 68.98 39.39
C PRO A 41 -14.31 68.15 38.39
N SER A 42 -14.88 67.75 37.25
CA SER A 42 -14.14 67.01 36.23
C SER A 42 -13.02 67.86 35.62
N PRO A 43 -11.81 67.30 35.42
CA PRO A 43 -10.71 68.00 34.76
C PRO A 43 -11.06 68.42 33.31
N ASP A 44 -12.01 67.73 32.68
CA ASP A 44 -12.44 68.01 31.30
C ASP A 44 -13.54 69.08 31.22
N ALA A 45 -14.12 69.48 32.35
CA ALA A 45 -15.25 70.43 32.39
C ALA A 45 -14.86 71.78 31.75
N ALA A 46 -13.67 72.30 32.05
CA ALA A 46 -13.16 73.54 31.49
C ALA A 46 -12.97 73.46 29.95
N LEU A 47 -12.44 72.34 29.46
CA LEU A 47 -12.23 72.11 28.02
C LEU A 47 -13.55 71.97 27.27
N LEU A 48 -14.50 71.21 27.81
CA LEU A 48 -15.83 71.03 27.22
C LEU A 48 -16.62 72.34 27.24
N PHE A 49 -16.55 73.10 28.33
CA PHE A 49 -17.18 74.41 28.43
C PHE A 49 -16.62 75.39 27.39
N HIS A 50 -15.29 75.41 27.22
CA HIS A 50 -14.66 76.22 26.17
C HIS A 50 -15.16 75.86 24.76
N LYS A 51 -15.23 74.56 24.45
CA LYS A 51 -15.77 74.06 23.18
C LYS A 51 -17.25 74.41 22.98
N LEU A 52 -18.06 74.36 24.04
CA LEU A 52 -19.47 74.76 23.98
C LEU A 52 -19.63 76.26 23.70
N ASN A 53 -18.77 77.10 24.28
CA ASN A 53 -18.77 78.54 24.03
C ASN A 53 -18.42 78.82 22.56
N GLN A 54 -17.38 78.16 22.04
CA GLN A 54 -16.96 78.27 20.65
C GLN A 54 -18.05 77.79 19.68
N ALA A 55 -18.71 76.67 19.99
CA ALA A 55 -19.85 76.16 19.23
C ALA A 55 -20.99 77.19 19.18
N GLN A 56 -21.36 77.77 20.32
CA GLN A 56 -22.40 78.79 20.35
C GLN A 56 -21.99 80.04 19.56
N GLU A 57 -20.75 80.53 19.71
CA GLU A 57 -20.26 81.71 19.00
C GLU A 57 -20.33 81.56 17.48
N ILE A 58 -19.89 80.41 16.97
CA ILE A 58 -19.89 80.11 15.52
C ILE A 58 -21.30 79.89 15.00
N LEU A 59 -22.17 79.20 15.75
CA LEU A 59 -23.52 78.87 15.30
C LEU A 59 -24.53 80.02 15.46
N MET A 60 -24.23 81.02 16.31
CA MET A 60 -25.08 82.20 16.49
C MET A 60 -24.82 83.30 15.44
N ASP A 61 -23.64 83.31 14.81
CA ASP A 61 -23.29 84.24 13.74
C ASP A 61 -23.70 83.64 12.39
N ALA A 62 -24.58 84.31 11.66
CA ALA A 62 -25.11 83.83 10.39
C ALA A 62 -24.03 83.56 9.33
N GLN A 63 -22.99 84.39 9.24
CA GLN A 63 -21.90 84.19 8.27
C GLN A 63 -21.01 83.03 8.68
N ARG A 64 -20.66 82.94 9.97
CA ARG A 64 -19.80 81.86 10.48
C ARG A 64 -20.52 80.51 10.45
N ARG A 65 -21.82 80.49 10.76
CA ARG A 65 -22.67 79.30 10.65
C ARG A 65 -22.75 78.81 9.20
N ALA A 66 -22.96 79.71 8.24
CA ALA A 66 -23.01 79.33 6.82
C ALA A 66 -21.70 78.71 6.32
N ALA A 67 -20.56 79.29 6.72
CA ALA A 67 -19.24 78.73 6.39
C ALA A 67 -19.02 77.34 7.03
N TYR A 68 -19.42 77.19 8.30
CA TYR A 68 -19.36 75.92 9.02
C TYR A 68 -20.27 74.86 8.38
N ASP A 69 -21.50 75.21 8.04
CA ASP A 69 -22.48 74.34 7.39
C ASP A 69 -21.95 73.76 6.07
N ASN A 70 -21.25 74.56 5.29
CA ASN A 70 -20.65 74.11 4.03
C ASN A 70 -19.57 73.02 4.27
N ILE A 71 -18.67 73.28 5.23
CA ILE A 71 -17.62 72.31 5.61
C ILE A 71 -18.26 71.03 6.19
N TYR A 72 -19.29 71.20 7.03
CA TYR A 72 -20.01 70.12 7.68
C TYR A 72 -20.66 69.18 6.67
N ARG A 73 -21.41 69.73 5.70
CA ARG A 73 -22.02 68.96 4.61
C ARG A 73 -20.96 68.21 3.79
N GLY A 74 -19.86 68.87 3.45
CA GLY A 74 -18.75 68.24 2.75
C GLY A 74 -18.15 67.05 3.53
N ARG A 75 -18.03 67.16 4.86
CA ARG A 75 -17.59 66.06 5.72
C ARG A 75 -18.59 64.91 5.74
N LEU A 76 -19.88 65.20 5.86
CA LEU A 76 -20.95 64.19 5.83
C LEU A 76 -20.98 63.44 4.49
N GLU A 77 -20.87 64.14 3.37
CA GLU A 77 -20.82 63.54 2.05
C GLU A 77 -19.61 62.64 1.87
N ARG A 78 -18.42 63.08 2.33
CA ARG A 78 -17.20 62.25 2.32
C ARG A 78 -17.39 61.00 3.17
N LYS A 79 -17.94 61.12 4.38
CA LYS A 79 -18.23 59.99 5.26
C LYS A 79 -19.20 59.00 4.63
N LYS A 80 -20.26 59.50 3.98
CA LYS A 80 -21.24 58.67 3.27
C LYS A 80 -20.61 57.93 2.09
N LYS A 81 -19.83 58.62 1.25
CA LYS A 81 -19.09 58.02 0.14
C LYS A 81 -18.09 56.98 0.63
N GLN A 82 -17.38 57.27 1.72
CA GLN A 82 -16.44 56.33 2.33
C GLN A 82 -17.15 55.05 2.79
N GLN A 83 -18.26 55.18 3.52
CA GLN A 83 -19.06 54.04 3.95
C GLN A 83 -19.59 53.20 2.78
N GLU A 84 -20.04 53.84 1.70
CA GLU A 84 -20.49 53.14 0.50
C GLU A 84 -19.33 52.38 -0.18
N MET A 85 -18.17 53.02 -0.32
CA MET A 85 -16.99 52.40 -0.92
C MET A 85 -16.46 51.26 -0.07
N ASP A 86 -16.46 51.39 1.26
CA ASP A 86 -16.06 50.32 2.17
C ASP A 86 -17.03 49.14 2.09
N GLY A 87 -18.33 49.40 1.98
CA GLY A 87 -19.34 48.37 1.72
C GLY A 87 -19.10 47.64 0.38
N LYS A 88 -18.78 48.37 -0.69
CA LYS A 88 -18.43 47.79 -2.00
C LYS A 88 -17.17 46.93 -1.93
N ARG A 89 -16.11 47.44 -1.28
CA ARG A 89 -14.84 46.73 -1.10
C ARG A 89 -15.05 45.42 -0.35
N ARG A 90 -15.81 45.46 0.75
CA ARG A 90 -16.12 44.27 1.54
C ARG A 90 -16.87 43.21 0.73
N ARG A 91 -17.92 43.61 -0.01
CA ARG A 91 -18.67 42.68 -0.87
C ARG A 91 -17.82 42.06 -1.96
N ALA A 92 -16.97 42.86 -2.61
CA ALA A 92 -16.05 42.37 -3.63
C ALA A 92 -15.03 41.38 -3.05
N GLN A 93 -14.54 41.62 -1.83
CA GLN A 93 -13.65 40.70 -1.13
C GLN A 93 -14.35 39.38 -0.79
N GLU A 94 -15.57 39.45 -0.24
CA GLU A 94 -16.37 38.26 0.09
C GLU A 94 -16.66 37.41 -1.17
N GLU A 95 -17.03 38.05 -2.28
CA GLU A 95 -17.27 37.37 -3.57
C GLU A 95 -15.99 36.72 -4.13
N LEU A 96 -14.86 37.42 -4.05
CA LEU A 96 -13.57 36.89 -4.48
C LEU A 96 -13.17 35.66 -3.65
N GLU A 97 -13.27 35.76 -2.33
CA GLU A 97 -12.94 34.67 -1.41
C GLU A 97 -13.84 33.46 -1.62
N GLU A 98 -15.14 33.66 -1.85
CA GLU A 98 -16.06 32.56 -2.16
C GLU A 98 -15.65 31.86 -3.47
N ARG A 99 -15.33 32.63 -4.51
CA ARG A 99 -14.88 32.09 -5.80
C ARG A 99 -13.58 31.31 -5.66
N GLU A 100 -12.62 31.83 -4.92
CA GLU A 100 -11.34 31.16 -4.66
C GLU A 100 -11.52 29.88 -3.85
N ASN A 101 -12.32 29.92 -2.78
CA ASN A 101 -12.61 28.74 -1.97
C ASN A 101 -13.34 27.67 -2.77
N LYS A 102 -14.30 28.05 -3.62
CA LYS A 102 -14.98 27.13 -4.53
C LYS A 102 -14.03 26.49 -5.54
N ALA A 103 -13.14 27.28 -6.15
CA ALA A 103 -12.12 26.77 -7.07
C ALA A 103 -11.13 25.83 -6.36
N LYS A 104 -10.69 26.20 -5.15
CA LYS A 104 -9.79 25.38 -4.32
C LYS A 104 -10.43 24.06 -3.93
N LYS A 105 -11.70 24.07 -3.51
CA LYS A 105 -12.46 22.86 -3.19
C LYS A 105 -12.60 21.96 -4.41
N ALA A 106 -12.99 22.51 -5.56
CA ALA A 106 -13.12 21.74 -6.80
C ALA A 106 -11.77 21.13 -7.24
N ASN A 107 -10.66 21.86 -7.07
CA ASN A 107 -9.34 21.35 -7.40
C ASN A 107 -8.89 20.24 -6.44
N MET A 108 -9.18 20.39 -5.15
CA MET A 108 -8.92 19.35 -4.14
C MET A 108 -9.73 18.08 -4.44
N GLU A 109 -11.02 18.20 -4.76
CA GLU A 109 -11.86 17.05 -5.15
C GLU A 109 -11.33 16.36 -6.40
N ARG A 110 -10.96 17.12 -7.45
CA ARG A 110 -10.35 16.55 -8.66
C ARG A 110 -9.05 15.80 -8.35
N SER A 111 -8.17 16.41 -7.56
CA SER A 111 -6.90 15.78 -7.17
C SER A 111 -7.11 14.51 -6.33
N GLN A 112 -8.10 14.49 -5.43
CA GLN A 112 -8.45 13.28 -4.68
C GLN A 112 -8.94 12.16 -5.58
N VAL A 113 -9.82 12.47 -6.54
CA VAL A 113 -10.32 11.49 -7.54
C VAL A 113 -9.18 10.94 -8.38
N GLU A 114 -8.28 11.82 -8.87
CA GLU A 114 -7.10 11.40 -9.63
C GLU A 114 -6.18 10.50 -8.80
N ALA A 115 -5.96 10.82 -7.52
CA ALA A 115 -5.15 10.00 -6.62
C ALA A 115 -5.79 8.63 -6.35
N GLN A 116 -7.11 8.57 -6.17
CA GLN A 116 -7.85 7.32 -6.00
C GLN A 116 -7.73 6.43 -7.23
N HIS A 117 -7.95 6.99 -8.43
CA HIS A 117 -7.76 6.25 -9.68
C HIS A 117 -6.31 5.79 -9.86
N ALA A 118 -5.33 6.65 -9.57
CA ALA A 118 -3.92 6.28 -9.67
C ALA A 118 -3.57 5.10 -8.73
N ALA A 119 -4.10 5.10 -7.50
CA ALA A 119 -3.92 4.02 -6.55
C ALA A 119 -4.57 2.71 -7.02
N GLU A 120 -5.78 2.78 -7.59
CA GLU A 120 -6.46 1.62 -8.16
C GLU A 120 -5.69 1.03 -9.36
N LEU A 121 -5.24 1.88 -10.28
CA LEU A 121 -4.37 1.49 -11.40
C LEU A 121 -3.05 0.86 -10.91
N ALA A 122 -2.45 1.40 -9.85
CA ALA A 122 -1.23 0.83 -9.27
C ALA A 122 -1.49 -0.56 -8.67
N ARG A 123 -2.62 -0.74 -7.97
CA ARG A 123 -3.04 -2.05 -7.43
C ARG A 123 -3.23 -3.07 -8.54
N LEU A 124 -3.97 -2.73 -9.59
CA LEU A 124 -4.19 -3.62 -10.75
C LEU A 124 -2.87 -4.02 -11.42
N ARG A 125 -1.93 -3.07 -11.57
CA ARG A 125 -0.60 -3.36 -12.11
C ARG A 125 0.22 -4.28 -11.21
N ALA A 126 0.18 -4.07 -9.89
CA ALA A 126 0.89 -4.92 -8.93
C ALA A 126 0.33 -6.35 -8.93
N GLU A 127 -1.00 -6.50 -8.98
CA GLU A 127 -1.66 -7.80 -9.09
C GLU A 127 -1.29 -8.51 -10.40
N GLY A 128 -1.29 -7.78 -11.52
CA GLY A 128 -0.85 -8.32 -12.81
C GLY A 128 0.65 -8.69 -12.83
N ALA A 129 1.51 -7.94 -12.14
CA ALA A 129 2.93 -8.26 -12.00
C ALA A 129 3.14 -9.53 -11.16
N LYS A 130 2.41 -9.66 -10.04
CA LYS A 130 2.47 -10.84 -9.18
C LYS A 130 2.04 -12.10 -9.92
N ARG A 131 0.96 -12.04 -10.69
CA ARG A 131 0.50 -13.16 -11.50
C ARG A 131 1.56 -13.63 -12.51
N ARG A 132 2.26 -12.70 -13.17
CA ARG A 132 3.37 -13.06 -14.07
C ARG A 132 4.53 -13.72 -13.33
N GLN A 133 4.87 -13.25 -12.13
CA GLN A 133 5.90 -13.88 -11.30
C GLN A 133 5.51 -15.29 -10.87
N GLU A 134 4.23 -15.50 -10.51
CA GLU A 134 3.70 -16.82 -10.16
C GLU A 134 3.73 -17.76 -11.38
N ASP A 135 3.30 -17.30 -12.56
CA ASP A 135 3.35 -18.07 -13.80
C ASP A 135 4.80 -18.42 -14.19
N GLU A 136 5.73 -17.47 -14.09
CA GLU A 136 7.17 -17.67 -14.37
C GLU A 136 7.81 -18.65 -13.37
N ALA A 137 7.54 -18.51 -12.08
CA ALA A 137 8.02 -19.43 -11.04
C ALA A 137 7.45 -20.85 -11.22
N PHE A 138 6.18 -20.96 -11.61
CA PHE A 138 5.58 -22.26 -11.94
C PHE A 138 6.25 -22.90 -13.17
N GLU A 139 6.51 -22.11 -14.22
CA GLU A 139 7.21 -22.59 -15.41
C GLU A 139 8.65 -23.01 -15.10
N GLU A 140 9.35 -22.28 -14.24
CA GLU A 140 10.68 -22.66 -13.74
C GLU A 140 10.65 -23.96 -12.92
N ASP A 141 9.69 -24.14 -12.01
CA ASP A 141 9.54 -25.40 -11.25
C ASP A 141 9.25 -26.56 -12.19
N MET A 142 8.38 -26.38 -13.18
CA MET A 142 8.09 -27.39 -14.19
C MET A 142 9.32 -27.74 -15.03
N LYS A 143 10.10 -26.74 -15.47
CA LYS A 143 11.38 -26.97 -16.18
C LYS A 143 12.38 -27.71 -15.29
N ARG A 144 12.46 -27.36 -14.01
CA ARG A 144 13.34 -28.02 -13.03
C ARG A 144 12.96 -29.48 -12.83
N ARG A 145 11.68 -29.79 -12.64
CA ARG A 145 11.19 -31.17 -12.52
C ARG A 145 11.45 -31.97 -13.78
N ARG A 146 11.18 -31.39 -14.95
CA ARG A 146 11.47 -32.05 -16.23
C ARG A 146 12.98 -32.29 -16.41
N ALA A 147 13.83 -31.34 -16.03
CA ALA A 147 15.27 -31.50 -16.06
C ALA A 147 15.76 -32.53 -15.03
N GLU A 148 15.12 -32.65 -13.86
CA GLU A 148 15.40 -33.68 -12.87
C GLU A 148 14.95 -35.08 -13.34
N GLU A 149 13.83 -35.15 -14.05
CA GLU A 149 13.32 -36.37 -14.68
C GLU A 149 14.16 -36.79 -15.91
N GLU A 150 14.63 -35.84 -16.71
CA GLU A 150 15.59 -36.05 -17.81
C GLU A 150 17.00 -36.34 -17.28
N ARG A 151 17.35 -35.88 -16.08
CA ARG A 151 18.57 -36.24 -15.34
C ARG A 151 18.39 -37.61 -14.71
N MET A 152 18.32 -38.63 -15.57
CA MET A 152 18.51 -40.01 -15.16
C MET A 152 19.79 -40.09 -14.29
N PRO A 153 19.76 -40.76 -13.12
CA PRO A 153 21.01 -41.11 -12.45
C PRO A 153 21.85 -41.90 -13.45
N ASP A 154 23.15 -41.59 -13.56
CA ASP A 154 24.08 -42.36 -14.38
C ASP A 154 23.86 -43.84 -14.08
N VAL A 155 23.30 -44.58 -15.05
CA VAL A 155 23.01 -46.01 -14.93
C VAL A 155 24.31 -46.79 -15.18
N GLU A 156 25.39 -46.36 -14.52
CA GLU A 156 26.72 -47.00 -14.63
C GLU A 156 27.10 -47.80 -13.38
N ASP A 157 26.32 -47.77 -12.28
CA ASP A 157 26.66 -48.51 -11.05
C ASP A 157 25.44 -49.17 -10.35
N MET A 158 24.57 -49.84 -11.11
CA MET A 158 23.49 -50.66 -10.55
C MET A 158 23.59 -52.11 -11.04
N ASP A 159 24.46 -52.90 -10.40
CA ASP A 159 24.48 -54.35 -10.51
C ASP A 159 23.20 -54.93 -9.86
N LEU A 160 22.10 -54.97 -10.62
CA LEU A 160 20.86 -55.63 -10.19
C LEU A 160 21.00 -57.13 -10.38
N ALA A 161 20.87 -57.87 -9.28
CA ALA A 161 20.90 -59.32 -9.31
C ALA A 161 19.62 -59.89 -8.69
N LEU A 162 19.13 -60.99 -9.26
CA LEU A 162 18.02 -61.75 -8.73
C LEU A 162 18.53 -62.93 -7.89
N LYS A 163 18.06 -63.01 -6.65
CA LYS A 163 18.30 -64.17 -5.80
C LYS A 163 17.19 -65.19 -6.00
N PHE A 164 17.52 -66.32 -6.61
CA PHE A 164 16.62 -67.44 -6.82
C PHE A 164 16.85 -68.50 -5.74
N LYS A 165 15.80 -68.92 -5.02
CA LYS A 165 15.91 -69.86 -3.89
C LYS A 165 15.01 -71.08 -4.10
N TRP A 166 15.53 -72.29 -3.84
CA TRP A 166 14.78 -73.54 -3.99
C TRP A 166 15.09 -74.57 -2.89
N LYS A 167 14.19 -75.56 -2.75
CA LYS A 167 14.30 -76.65 -1.77
C LYS A 167 15.02 -77.86 -2.37
N LYS A 168 16.33 -77.99 -2.12
CA LYS A 168 17.21 -79.06 -2.65
C LYS A 168 16.70 -80.49 -2.43
N LYS A 169 15.99 -80.76 -1.32
CA LYS A 169 15.40 -82.08 -1.03
C LYS A 169 14.21 -82.45 -1.91
N LYS A 170 13.49 -81.45 -2.44
CA LYS A 170 12.31 -81.66 -3.31
C LYS A 170 12.69 -81.58 -4.78
N HIS A 171 13.59 -80.65 -5.13
CA HIS A 171 14.09 -80.46 -6.49
C HIS A 171 15.61 -80.31 -6.44
N PRO A 172 16.38 -81.38 -6.74
CA PRO A 172 17.83 -81.29 -6.82
C PRO A 172 18.22 -80.65 -8.16
N LEU A 173 17.98 -79.34 -8.32
CA LEU A 173 18.47 -78.60 -9.49
C LEU A 173 20.01 -78.54 -9.47
N THR A 174 20.62 -78.94 -10.58
CA THR A 174 22.05 -78.79 -10.83
C THR A 174 22.35 -77.44 -11.50
N THR A 175 23.64 -77.07 -11.56
CA THR A 175 24.10 -75.82 -12.20
C THR A 175 23.55 -75.68 -13.62
N ASP A 176 23.63 -76.77 -14.40
CA ASP A 176 23.21 -76.78 -15.80
C ASP A 176 21.69 -76.60 -15.94
N ASP A 177 20.91 -77.16 -15.01
CA ASP A 177 19.46 -76.97 -14.97
C ASP A 177 19.09 -75.51 -14.69
N LEU A 178 19.82 -74.85 -13.79
CA LEU A 178 19.58 -73.44 -13.44
C LEU A 178 19.95 -72.52 -14.61
N THR A 179 21.09 -72.77 -15.26
CA THR A 179 21.48 -72.02 -16.46
C THR A 179 20.41 -72.17 -17.54
N ARG A 180 19.98 -73.40 -17.83
CA ARG A 180 18.96 -73.65 -18.85
C ARG A 180 17.60 -73.00 -18.55
N LEU A 181 17.19 -72.93 -17.28
CA LEU A 181 15.92 -72.30 -16.88
C LEU A 181 15.97 -70.77 -16.91
N LEU A 182 17.13 -70.18 -16.63
CA LEU A 182 17.27 -68.75 -16.39
C LEU A 182 17.82 -68.00 -17.61
N THR A 183 18.58 -68.65 -18.49
CA THR A 183 19.06 -68.06 -19.76
C THR A 183 17.93 -67.54 -20.66
N PRO A 184 16.79 -68.24 -20.86
CA PRO A 184 15.67 -67.72 -21.64
C PRO A 184 15.05 -66.45 -21.07
N LEU A 185 15.28 -66.16 -19.79
CA LEU A 185 14.78 -64.99 -19.08
C LEU A 185 15.75 -63.80 -19.17
N GLY A 186 16.93 -63.97 -19.78
CA GLY A 186 17.96 -62.92 -19.91
C GLY A 186 19.08 -63.01 -18.87
N ALA A 187 19.24 -64.15 -18.19
CA ALA A 187 20.36 -64.40 -17.28
C ALA A 187 21.68 -64.54 -18.05
N THR A 188 22.68 -63.72 -17.70
CA THR A 188 24.02 -63.75 -18.31
C THR A 188 25.03 -64.51 -17.48
N ASP A 189 24.86 -64.55 -16.15
CA ASP A 189 25.76 -65.27 -15.26
C ASP A 189 24.98 -65.90 -14.10
N VAL A 190 25.22 -67.19 -13.85
CA VAL A 190 24.48 -68.02 -12.87
C VAL A 190 25.48 -68.75 -11.98
N ALA A 191 25.65 -68.29 -10.73
CA ALA A 191 26.50 -68.95 -9.75
C ALA A 191 25.67 -69.69 -8.68
N PRO A 192 25.58 -71.04 -8.74
CA PRO A 192 24.83 -71.79 -7.75
C PRO A 192 25.53 -71.80 -6.39
N LEU A 193 24.81 -71.39 -5.34
CA LEU A 193 25.29 -71.40 -3.97
C LEU A 193 24.45 -72.37 -3.13
N THR A 194 25.04 -73.49 -2.73
CA THR A 194 24.31 -74.54 -2.00
C THR A 194 24.71 -74.60 -0.53
N GLU A 195 23.70 -74.64 0.35
CA GLU A 195 23.85 -75.00 1.76
C GLU A 195 23.25 -76.39 2.01
N LYS A 196 23.57 -77.02 3.16
CA LYS A 196 23.22 -78.43 3.46
C LYS A 196 21.72 -78.77 3.35
N ARG A 197 20.80 -77.79 3.38
CA ARG A 197 19.34 -78.01 3.32
C ARG A 197 18.58 -77.17 2.29
N LYS A 198 19.18 -76.13 1.71
CA LYS A 198 18.54 -75.20 0.76
C LYS A 198 19.54 -74.82 -0.35
N GLY A 199 19.04 -74.64 -1.57
CA GLY A 199 19.82 -74.09 -2.68
C GLY A 199 19.41 -72.65 -2.93
N HIS A 200 20.38 -71.78 -3.26
CA HIS A 200 20.09 -70.48 -3.84
C HIS A 200 21.11 -70.13 -4.91
N THR A 201 20.72 -69.37 -5.92
CA THR A 201 21.63 -68.87 -6.96
C THR A 201 21.41 -67.37 -7.10
N VAL A 202 22.48 -66.66 -7.42
CA VAL A 202 22.43 -65.23 -7.74
C VAL A 202 22.62 -65.12 -9.24
N VAL A 203 21.69 -64.40 -9.87
CA VAL A 203 21.60 -64.28 -11.32
C VAL A 203 21.75 -62.82 -11.69
N ILE A 204 22.68 -62.53 -12.59
CA ILE A 204 22.87 -61.20 -13.15
C ILE A 204 22.14 -61.14 -14.50
N PHE A 205 21.42 -60.05 -14.73
CA PHE A 205 20.69 -59.80 -15.97
C PHE A 205 21.35 -58.67 -16.75
N ASN A 206 21.26 -58.72 -18.08
CA ASN A 206 21.83 -57.70 -18.95
C ASN A 206 21.10 -56.36 -18.87
N THR A 207 19.80 -56.37 -18.54
CA THR A 207 19.00 -55.14 -18.37
C THR A 207 18.17 -55.17 -17.09
N VAL A 208 18.01 -53.99 -16.49
CA VAL A 208 17.14 -53.76 -15.31
C VAL A 208 15.68 -54.13 -15.60
N VAL A 209 15.25 -53.94 -16.85
CA VAL A 209 13.90 -54.25 -17.34
C VAL A 209 13.67 -55.76 -17.30
N ASP A 210 14.62 -56.57 -17.77
CA ASP A 210 14.52 -58.04 -17.76
C ASP A 210 14.50 -58.60 -16.33
N ALA A 211 15.31 -58.04 -15.43
CA ALA A 211 15.32 -58.42 -14.02
C ALA A 211 13.98 -58.08 -13.32
N ALA A 212 13.42 -56.91 -13.60
CA ALA A 212 12.14 -56.48 -13.03
C ALA A 212 10.98 -57.33 -13.54
N HIS A 213 10.87 -57.56 -14.86
CA HIS A 213 9.83 -58.40 -15.48
C HIS A 213 9.87 -59.83 -14.95
N THR A 214 11.06 -60.43 -14.87
CA THR A 214 11.26 -61.79 -14.35
C THR A 214 10.84 -61.91 -12.89
N SER A 215 11.00 -60.85 -12.09
CA SER A 215 10.57 -60.82 -10.68
C SER A 215 9.06 -60.73 -10.48
N SER A 216 8.36 -60.00 -11.36
CA SER A 216 6.93 -59.78 -11.26
C SER A 216 6.10 -60.86 -11.97
N SER A 217 6.64 -61.48 -13.02
CA SER A 217 5.95 -62.49 -13.83
C SER A 217 6.98 -63.38 -14.52
N PRO A 218 7.47 -64.44 -13.85
CA PRO A 218 8.46 -65.33 -14.44
C PRO A 218 7.79 -66.24 -15.47
N SER A 219 7.63 -65.74 -16.70
CA SER A 219 7.09 -66.48 -17.83
C SER A 219 7.97 -67.69 -18.13
N GLY A 220 7.50 -68.89 -17.79
CA GLY A 220 8.23 -70.15 -18.03
C GLY A 220 8.79 -70.86 -16.79
N LEU A 221 8.60 -70.32 -15.58
CA LEU A 221 8.89 -71.01 -14.31
C LEU A 221 7.58 -71.34 -13.59
N SER A 222 7.37 -72.61 -13.21
CA SER A 222 6.22 -72.97 -12.38
C SER A 222 6.46 -72.48 -10.96
N HIS A 223 5.39 -72.07 -10.26
CA HIS A 223 5.49 -71.69 -8.85
C HIS A 223 5.93 -72.87 -7.96
N GLU A 224 5.87 -74.09 -8.48
CA GLU A 224 6.36 -75.31 -7.84
C GLU A 224 7.90 -75.43 -7.87
N ASP A 225 8.58 -74.73 -8.79
CA ASP A 225 10.02 -74.88 -9.05
C ASP A 225 10.90 -73.96 -8.17
N TYR A 226 10.31 -72.96 -7.51
CA TYR A 226 11.04 -71.98 -6.69
C TYR A 226 10.33 -71.64 -5.37
N GLU A 227 11.11 -71.38 -4.32
CA GLU A 227 10.62 -70.95 -2.99
C GLU A 227 10.45 -69.44 -2.92
N ALA A 228 11.36 -68.68 -3.52
CA ALA A 228 11.28 -67.22 -3.60
C ALA A 228 12.17 -66.70 -4.73
N LEU A 229 11.69 -65.65 -5.39
CA LEU A 229 12.48 -64.79 -6.26
C LEU A 229 12.53 -63.40 -5.62
N THR A 230 13.72 -62.84 -5.45
CA THR A 230 13.85 -61.51 -4.82
C THR A 230 14.87 -60.68 -5.57
N LEU A 231 14.42 -59.52 -6.03
CA LEU A 231 15.29 -58.51 -6.61
C LEU A 231 16.16 -57.91 -5.50
N MET A 232 17.48 -57.93 -5.69
CA MET A 232 18.43 -57.41 -4.73
C MET A 232 19.48 -56.54 -5.41
N LYS A 233 20.03 -55.59 -4.65
CA LYS A 233 21.29 -54.93 -5.02
C LYS A 233 22.43 -55.91 -4.78
N LEU A 234 23.28 -56.13 -5.78
CA LEU A 234 24.45 -56.99 -5.63
C LEU A 234 25.43 -56.32 -4.65
N ARG A 235 25.78 -56.99 -3.56
CA ARG A 235 26.80 -56.48 -2.64
C ARG A 235 28.19 -56.75 -3.22
N GLN A 236 29.14 -55.84 -3.01
CA GLN A 236 30.52 -56.01 -3.50
C GLN A 236 31.13 -57.38 -3.13
N ALA A 237 30.86 -57.88 -1.92
CA ALA A 237 31.32 -59.19 -1.47
C ALA A 237 30.70 -60.40 -2.22
N GLU A 238 29.53 -60.21 -2.85
CA GLU A 238 28.90 -61.21 -3.71
C GLU A 238 29.46 -61.11 -5.14
N LYS A 239 29.71 -59.89 -5.63
CA LYS A 239 30.43 -59.60 -6.89
C LYS A 239 31.82 -60.24 -6.92
N ASP A 240 32.63 -60.00 -5.88
CA ASP A 240 33.98 -60.56 -5.75
C ASP A 240 34.00 -62.09 -5.65
N ARG A 241 32.87 -62.72 -5.26
CA ARG A 241 32.74 -64.18 -5.17
C ARG A 241 32.30 -64.79 -6.51
N LEU A 242 31.44 -64.10 -7.24
CA LEU A 242 31.07 -64.44 -8.62
C LEU A 242 32.29 -64.36 -9.55
N GLU A 243 33.07 -63.28 -9.48
CA GLU A 243 34.31 -63.13 -10.26
C GLU A 243 35.36 -64.22 -9.97
N LYS A 244 35.40 -64.74 -8.74
CA LYS A 244 36.27 -65.87 -8.38
C LYS A 244 35.78 -67.19 -8.96
N HIS A 245 34.46 -67.34 -9.15
CA HIS A 245 33.87 -68.55 -9.70
C HIS A 245 34.02 -68.60 -11.23
N THR A 246 33.90 -67.46 -11.91
CA THR A 246 34.13 -67.34 -13.36
C THR A 246 35.61 -67.52 -13.71
N LYS A 247 36.55 -66.97 -12.91
CA LYS A 247 38.01 -67.21 -13.07
C LYS A 247 38.49 -68.65 -12.78
N HIS A 248 37.61 -69.57 -12.39
CA HIS A 248 37.94 -70.98 -12.20
C HIS A 248 37.27 -71.90 -13.23
N GLN A 249 36.56 -71.33 -14.22
CA GLN A 249 35.96 -72.07 -15.33
C GLN A 249 36.58 -71.76 -16.71
N ASP A 250 37.59 -70.88 -16.78
CA ASP A 250 38.46 -70.67 -17.96
C ASP A 250 39.81 -71.40 -17.81
#